data_AF-A0A1U6GK77-F1
#
_entry.id   AF-A0A1U6GK77-F1
#
_cell.length_a   1.000
_cell.length_b   1.000
_cell.length_c   1.000
_cell.angle_alpha   90.00
_cell.angle_beta   90.00
_cell.angle_gamma   90.00
#
_symmetry.space_group_name_H-M   'P 1'
#
loop_
_entity.id
_entity.type
_entity.pdbx_description
1 polymer ?
#
loop_
_entity_poly.entity_id
_entity_poly.type
_entity_poly.pdbx_seq_one_letter_code
_entity_poly.pdbx_strand_id
1 'polypeptide(L)'
;MSILIGVGVVTTVTVFYLGRKGWHALHKAVGITPGVLIYQDANAPLLLSNISWQQLNLNKKHLKSLANEQLHQLQRIDEKVSQYQAYQIELQAQKMTPAISEQQFVLHKMLHTRLPEMLASYYQLTTINSTVKGVNNKSRAEAGKLLQEALDNIEQRLDNLLEQMQRQKLQDLRIMKNYIDSHNS
;
A
#
# COMPACT_ATOMS: atom_id res chain seq x y z
N MET A 1 -12.14 -22.70 40.19
CA MET A 1 -12.29 -23.22 38.82
C MET A 1 -13.09 -22.20 38.03
N SER A 2 -12.50 -21.68 36.96
CA SER A 2 -12.88 -20.49 36.18
C SER A 2 -14.20 -20.59 35.42
N ILE A 3 -14.94 -19.49 35.26
CA ILE A 3 -15.73 -19.14 34.06
C ILE A 3 -15.72 -17.61 33.84
N LEU A 4 -15.57 -17.24 32.56
CA LEU A 4 -15.54 -15.93 31.91
C LEU A 4 -16.63 -14.93 32.34
N ILE A 5 -16.29 -13.62 32.34
CA ILE A 5 -17.20 -12.55 31.89
C ILE A 5 -16.39 -11.54 31.07
N GLY A 6 -16.61 -11.52 29.76
CA GLY A 6 -16.21 -10.40 28.90
C GLY A 6 -17.10 -9.20 29.17
N VAL A 7 -16.49 -8.04 29.35
CA VAL A 7 -17.19 -6.75 29.40
C VAL A 7 -16.47 -5.81 28.43
N GLY A 8 -16.97 -5.77 27.19
CA GLY A 8 -16.60 -4.73 26.24
C GLY A 8 -17.28 -3.43 26.67
N VAL A 9 -16.48 -2.45 27.08
CA VAL A 9 -16.97 -1.13 27.47
C VAL A 9 -17.37 -0.36 26.21
N VAL A 10 -18.66 -0.08 26.05
CA VAL A 10 -19.21 0.79 25.01
C VAL A 10 -19.07 2.24 25.48
N THR A 11 -18.06 2.97 25.01
CA THR A 11 -17.99 4.41 25.23
C THR A 11 -18.77 5.13 24.13
N THR A 12 -19.97 5.62 24.47
CA THR A 12 -20.77 6.51 23.63
C THR A 12 -20.12 7.88 23.55
N VAL A 13 -19.64 8.29 22.37
CA VAL A 13 -19.14 9.64 22.14
C VAL A 13 -20.30 10.56 21.73
N THR A 14 -20.39 11.70 22.41
CA THR A 14 -21.40 12.76 22.24
C THR A 14 -21.48 13.30 20.82
N VAL A 15 -22.69 13.37 20.28
CA VAL A 15 -23.01 13.83 18.92
C VAL A 15 -23.30 15.34 18.92
N PHE A 16 -22.54 16.11 18.14
CA PHE A 16 -22.95 17.46 17.74
C PHE A 16 -24.07 17.36 16.69
N TYR A 17 -25.26 17.86 17.02
CA TYR A 17 -26.42 17.85 16.12
C TYR A 17 -26.23 18.89 15.00
N LEU A 18 -25.70 18.46 13.86
CA LEU A 18 -25.79 19.18 12.59
C LEU A 18 -27.02 18.69 11.81
N GLY A 19 -27.90 19.62 11.45
CA GLY A 19 -29.22 19.32 10.86
C GLY A 19 -29.16 18.45 9.59
N ARG A 20 -30.16 17.56 9.46
CA ARG A 20 -30.31 16.51 8.43
C ARG A 20 -30.05 16.97 6.98
N LYS A 21 -30.35 18.24 6.64
CA LYS A 21 -30.14 18.79 5.30
C LYS A 21 -28.68 19.21 5.03
N GLY A 22 -27.97 19.72 6.04
CA GLY A 22 -26.55 20.09 5.93
C GLY A 22 -25.63 18.89 5.82
N TRP A 23 -25.96 17.82 6.55
CA TRP A 23 -25.22 16.55 6.49
C TRP A 23 -25.28 15.91 5.09
N HIS A 24 -26.48 15.80 4.50
CA HIS A 24 -26.62 15.22 3.15
C HIS A 24 -25.93 16.04 2.05
N ALA A 25 -25.88 17.36 2.19
CA ALA A 25 -25.17 18.23 1.23
C ALA A 25 -23.65 18.06 1.32
N LEU A 26 -23.11 17.92 2.54
CA LEU A 26 -21.69 17.67 2.76
C LEU A 26 -21.27 16.31 2.19
N HIS A 27 -22.01 15.24 2.49
CA HIS A 27 -21.71 13.90 1.97
C HIS A 27 -21.76 13.78 0.45
N LYS A 28 -22.65 14.53 -0.22
CA LYS A 28 -22.74 14.56 -1.68
C LYS A 28 -21.59 15.32 -2.34
N ALA A 29 -20.99 16.29 -1.65
CA ALA A 29 -19.86 17.08 -2.14
C ALA A 29 -18.50 16.38 -1.94
N VAL A 30 -18.32 15.61 -0.86
CA VAL A 30 -17.10 14.82 -0.61
C VAL A 30 -17.18 13.34 -1.06
N GLY A 31 -18.28 12.94 -1.71
CA GLY A 31 -18.42 11.58 -2.27
C GLY A 31 -18.55 10.46 -1.22
N ILE A 32 -18.72 10.80 0.06
CA ILE A 32 -18.89 9.82 1.13
C ILE A 32 -20.38 9.44 1.19
N THR A 33 -20.75 8.37 0.51
CA THR A 33 -22.09 7.76 0.63
C THR A 33 -22.33 7.39 2.10
N PRO A 34 -23.51 7.67 2.70
CA PRO A 34 -23.81 7.26 4.06
C PRO A 34 -23.89 5.73 4.12
N GLY A 35 -22.78 5.10 4.48
CA GLY A 35 -22.64 3.67 4.72
C GLY A 35 -22.13 3.44 6.14
N VAL A 36 -22.53 2.31 6.72
CA VAL A 36 -22.00 1.81 8.00
C VAL A 36 -20.47 1.79 7.93
N LEU A 37 -19.79 2.47 8.86
CA LEU A 37 -18.35 2.32 9.03
C LEU A 37 -18.09 0.90 9.54
N ILE A 38 -17.72 0.01 8.64
CA ILE A 38 -17.29 -1.34 9.01
C ILE A 38 -15.82 -1.24 9.40
N TYR A 39 -15.53 -1.48 10.68
CA TYR A 39 -14.16 -1.64 11.14
C TYR A 39 -13.55 -2.86 10.45
N GLN A 40 -12.52 -2.63 9.62
CA GLN A 40 -11.69 -3.69 9.08
C GLN A 40 -10.48 -3.87 9.99
N ASP A 41 -10.34 -5.07 10.54
CA ASP A 41 -9.13 -5.46 11.26
C ASP A 41 -7.97 -5.58 10.26
N ALA A 42 -6.90 -4.82 10.49
CA ALA A 42 -5.71 -4.81 9.66
C ALA A 42 -5.01 -6.18 9.60
N ASN A 43 -5.21 -7.03 10.61
CA ASN A 43 -4.60 -8.37 10.68
C ASN A 43 -5.54 -9.47 10.18
N ALA A 44 -6.75 -9.13 9.71
CA ALA A 44 -7.66 -10.13 9.15
C ALA A 44 -7.03 -10.82 7.92
N PRO A 45 -7.30 -12.11 7.69
CA PRO A 45 -6.82 -12.79 6.50
C PRO A 45 -7.41 -12.15 5.23
N LEU A 46 -6.54 -11.79 4.29
CA LEU A 46 -6.96 -11.18 3.03
C LEU A 46 -7.62 -12.21 2.12
N LEU A 47 -8.88 -11.97 1.78
CA LEU A 47 -9.58 -12.73 0.75
C LEU A 47 -9.26 -12.14 -0.63
N LEU A 48 -8.68 -12.95 -1.52
CA LEU A 48 -8.33 -12.53 -2.90
C LEU A 48 -9.52 -11.95 -3.70
N SER A 49 -10.75 -12.28 -3.32
CA SER A 49 -11.97 -11.70 -3.90
C SER A 49 -12.15 -10.21 -3.56
N ASN A 50 -11.68 -9.79 -2.38
CA ASN A 50 -11.87 -8.45 -1.84
C ASN A 50 -10.66 -7.54 -2.08
N ILE A 51 -9.52 -8.09 -2.53
CA ILE A 51 -8.34 -7.30 -2.86
C ILE A 51 -8.58 -6.57 -4.18
N SER A 52 -8.55 -5.24 -4.12
CA SER A 52 -8.47 -4.34 -5.28
C SER A 52 -7.12 -3.63 -5.27
N TRP A 53 -6.32 -3.86 -6.31
CA TRP A 53 -5.07 -3.14 -6.52
C TRP A 53 -5.35 -1.79 -7.17
N GLN A 54 -4.80 -0.71 -6.62
CA GLN A 54 -4.94 0.63 -7.18
C GLN A 54 -3.90 0.88 -8.26
N GLN A 55 -2.66 0.46 -8.02
CA GLN A 55 -1.50 0.77 -8.86
C GLN A 55 -0.86 -0.47 -9.48
N LEU A 56 -0.86 -1.58 -8.76
CA LEU A 56 -0.27 -2.83 -9.24
C LEU A 56 -1.26 -3.58 -10.15
N ASN A 57 -0.82 -3.98 -11.34
CA ASN A 57 -1.61 -4.85 -12.21
C ASN A 57 -1.18 -6.32 -12.03
N LEU A 58 -1.68 -6.96 -10.97
CA LEU A 58 -1.31 -8.33 -10.62
C LEU A 58 -2.38 -9.35 -11.03
N ASN A 59 -1.94 -10.47 -11.61
CA ASN A 59 -2.85 -11.56 -11.98
C ASN A 59 -3.30 -12.34 -10.74
N LYS A 60 -4.60 -12.30 -10.43
CA LYS A 60 -5.22 -12.99 -9.29
C LYS A 60 -4.93 -14.50 -9.23
N LYS A 61 -4.69 -15.15 -10.37
CA LYS A 61 -4.32 -16.57 -10.42
C LYS A 61 -2.96 -16.82 -9.73
N HIS A 62 -1.99 -15.95 -9.97
CA HIS A 62 -0.63 -16.09 -9.43
C HIS A 62 -0.59 -15.79 -7.92
N LEU A 63 -1.54 -15.02 -7.42
CA LEU A 63 -1.66 -14.67 -6.00
C LEU A 63 -2.14 -15.85 -5.13
N LYS A 64 -2.78 -16.87 -5.73
CA LYS A 64 -3.32 -18.03 -4.98
C LYS A 64 -2.26 -18.87 -4.28
N SER A 65 -1.00 -18.82 -4.75
CA SER A 65 0.11 -19.57 -4.17
C SER A 65 0.86 -18.80 -3.08
N LEU A 66 0.48 -17.55 -2.81
CA LEU A 66 1.12 -16.69 -1.82
C LEU A 66 0.59 -16.96 -0.41
N ALA A 67 1.45 -16.76 0.59
CA ALA A 67 1.02 -16.71 1.98
C ALA A 67 0.29 -15.39 2.28
N ASN A 68 -0.55 -15.37 3.32
CA ASN A 68 -1.28 -14.16 3.73
C ASN A 68 -0.34 -12.99 4.03
N GLU A 69 0.81 -13.24 4.65
CA GLU A 69 1.83 -12.21 4.92
C GLU A 69 2.34 -11.54 3.63
N GLN A 70 2.54 -12.33 2.58
CA GLN A 70 3.00 -11.82 1.28
C GLN A 70 1.90 -11.03 0.56
N LEU A 71 0.63 -11.42 0.74
CA LEU A 71 -0.51 -10.66 0.22
C LEU A 71 -0.64 -9.30 0.93
N HIS A 72 -0.48 -9.28 2.25
CA HIS A 72 -0.45 -8.05 3.05
C HIS A 72 0.72 -7.15 2.66
N GLN A 73 1.89 -7.73 2.43
CA GLN A 73 3.05 -6.98 1.96
C GLN A 73 2.81 -6.36 0.58
N LEU A 74 2.24 -7.10 -0.37
CA LEU A 74 1.86 -6.55 -1.66
C LEU A 74 0.85 -5.40 -1.53
N GLN A 75 -0.09 -5.49 -0.59
CA GLN A 75 -1.03 -4.39 -0.31
C GLN A 75 -0.30 -3.15 0.21
N ARG A 76 0.61 -3.29 1.17
CA ARG A 76 1.43 -2.16 1.64
C ARG A 76 2.26 -1.56 0.50
N ILE A 77 2.81 -2.38 -0.38
CA ILE A 77 3.54 -1.92 -1.56
C ILE A 77 2.61 -1.10 -2.47
N ASP A 78 1.40 -1.59 -2.78
CA ASP A 78 0.41 -0.88 -3.61
C ASP A 78 0.03 0.48 -3.00
N GLU A 79 -0.21 0.53 -1.69
CA GLU A 79 -0.52 1.75 -0.94
C GLU A 79 0.65 2.75 -1.00
N LYS A 80 1.88 2.30 -0.76
CA LYS A 80 3.10 3.13 -0.84
C LYS A 80 3.31 3.67 -2.26
N VAL A 81 3.05 2.86 -3.28
CA VAL A 81 3.12 3.30 -4.69
C VAL A 81 2.08 4.37 -4.97
N SER A 82 0.85 4.21 -4.45
CA SER A 82 -0.19 5.22 -4.63
C SER A 82 0.17 6.56 -3.98
N GLN A 83 0.70 6.53 -2.75
CA GLN A 83 1.21 7.73 -2.08
C GLN A 83 2.32 8.40 -2.88
N TYR A 84 3.27 7.61 -3.39
CA TYR A 84 4.37 8.12 -4.20
C TYR A 84 3.89 8.74 -5.52
N GLN A 85 2.93 8.12 -6.20
CA GLN A 85 2.38 8.66 -7.44
C GLN A 85 1.58 9.95 -7.22
N ALA A 86 0.75 10.00 -6.17
CA ALA A 86 0.01 11.21 -5.80
C ALA A 86 0.97 12.39 -5.64
N TYR A 87 2.11 12.15 -4.98
CA TYR A 87 3.16 13.14 -4.85
C TYR A 87 3.77 13.57 -6.21
N GLN A 88 4.05 12.63 -7.11
CA GLN A 88 4.57 12.98 -8.44
C GLN A 88 3.59 13.86 -9.23
N ILE A 89 2.28 13.58 -9.13
CA ILE A 89 1.24 14.39 -9.76
C ILE A 89 1.22 15.81 -9.17
N GLU A 90 1.34 15.96 -7.85
CA GLU A 90 1.42 17.27 -7.19
C GLU A 90 2.65 18.08 -7.63
N LEU A 91 3.81 17.43 -7.82
CA LEU A 91 5.01 18.09 -8.35
C LEU A 91 4.80 18.58 -9.79
N GLN A 92 4.21 17.74 -10.64
CA GLN A 92 3.90 18.11 -12.03
C GLN A 92 2.92 19.28 -12.09
N ALA A 93 1.92 19.31 -11.20
CA ALA A 93 0.96 20.42 -11.10
C ALA A 93 1.65 21.75 -10.73
N GLN A 94 2.77 21.70 -10.00
CA GLN A 94 3.58 22.85 -9.65
C GLN A 94 4.55 23.29 -10.76
N LYS A 95 4.43 22.71 -11.98
CA LYS A 95 5.36 22.90 -13.11
C LYS A 95 6.82 22.57 -12.79
N MET A 96 7.06 21.91 -11.66
CA MET A 96 8.32 21.26 -11.39
C MET A 96 8.27 19.97 -12.18
N THR A 97 8.84 19.95 -13.38
CA THR A 97 9.05 18.70 -14.11
C THR A 97 10.31 18.06 -13.56
N PRO A 98 10.24 17.07 -12.64
CA PRO A 98 11.42 16.30 -12.33
C PRO A 98 11.80 15.55 -13.61
N ALA A 99 13.07 15.62 -14.00
CA ALA A 99 13.61 14.62 -14.90
C ALA A 99 13.37 13.25 -14.23
N ILE A 100 12.78 12.30 -14.96
CA ILE A 100 12.55 10.95 -14.43
C ILE A 100 13.90 10.43 -13.95
N SER A 101 14.03 10.23 -12.64
CA SER A 101 15.30 9.76 -12.08
C SER A 101 15.50 8.29 -12.42
N GLU A 102 16.74 7.83 -12.46
CA GLU A 102 17.05 6.40 -12.66
C GLU A 102 16.33 5.53 -11.63
N GLN A 103 16.24 6.01 -10.38
CA GLN A 103 15.53 5.31 -9.30
C GLN A 103 14.04 5.17 -9.59
N GLN A 104 13.40 6.19 -10.16
CA GLN A 104 12.00 6.14 -10.59
C GLN A 104 11.79 5.14 -11.72
N PHE A 105 12.67 5.15 -12.72
CA PHE A 105 12.62 4.21 -13.84
C PHE A 105 12.78 2.76 -13.36
N VAL A 106 13.76 2.51 -12.50
CA VAL A 106 14.02 1.18 -11.94
C VAL A 106 12.81 0.70 -11.11
N LEU A 107 12.27 1.55 -10.24
CA LEU A 107 11.08 1.21 -9.45
C LEU A 107 9.88 0.88 -10.35
N HIS A 108 9.61 1.71 -11.35
CA HIS A 108 8.52 1.47 -12.30
C HIS A 108 8.68 0.11 -12.99
N LYS A 109 9.89 -0.22 -13.47
CA LYS A 109 10.19 -1.51 -14.09
C LYS A 109 10.06 -2.68 -13.11
N MET A 110 10.46 -2.49 -11.86
CA MET A 110 10.29 -3.51 -10.82
C MET A 110 8.82 -3.82 -10.59
N LEU A 111 7.97 -2.79 -10.44
CA LEU A 111 6.56 -2.94 -10.10
C LEU A 111 5.71 -3.47 -11.26
N HIS A 112 5.91 -2.96 -12.48
CA HIS A 112 5.03 -3.24 -13.61
C HIS A 112 5.53 -4.35 -14.54
N THR A 113 6.79 -4.76 -14.41
CA THR A 113 7.36 -5.83 -15.25
C THR A 113 7.90 -6.97 -14.40
N ARG A 114 8.88 -6.70 -13.53
CA ARG A 114 9.62 -7.77 -12.84
C ARG A 114 8.80 -8.47 -11.76
N LEU A 115 8.02 -7.73 -10.98
CA LEU A 115 7.18 -8.30 -9.94
C LEU A 115 6.10 -9.23 -10.53
N PRO A 116 5.31 -8.83 -11.56
CA PRO A 116 4.40 -9.75 -12.24
C PRO A 116 5.08 -10.99 -12.83
N GLU A 117 6.25 -10.84 -13.46
CA GLU A 117 7.04 -11.95 -13.99
C GLU A 117 7.46 -12.92 -12.87
N MET A 118 7.98 -12.40 -11.76
CA MET A 118 8.42 -13.20 -10.62
C MET A 118 7.27 -13.96 -9.96
N LEU A 119 6.12 -13.30 -9.79
CA LEU A 119 4.90 -13.94 -9.29
C LEU A 119 4.42 -15.06 -10.21
N ALA A 120 4.51 -14.86 -11.54
CA ALA A 120 4.18 -15.89 -12.51
C ALA A 120 5.13 -17.09 -12.43
N SER A 121 6.45 -16.86 -12.35
CA SER A 121 7.45 -17.93 -12.19
C SER A 121 7.26 -18.69 -10.88
N TYR A 122 7.01 -17.99 -9.77
CA TYR A 122 6.72 -18.60 -8.48
C TYR A 122 5.44 -19.47 -8.53
N TYR A 123 4.37 -18.96 -9.16
CA TYR A 123 3.14 -19.71 -9.36
C TYR A 123 3.36 -20.98 -10.20
N GLN A 124 4.13 -20.89 -11.29
CA GLN A 124 4.47 -22.05 -12.12
C GLN A 124 5.25 -23.10 -11.33
N LEU A 125 6.28 -22.68 -10.58
CA LEU A 125 7.08 -23.59 -9.76
C LEU A 125 6.24 -24.29 -8.69
N THR A 126 5.35 -23.56 -8.00
CA THR A 126 4.47 -24.16 -7.00
C THR A 126 3.46 -25.14 -7.61
N THR A 127 2.95 -24.86 -8.81
CA THR A 127 1.97 -25.70 -9.52
C THR A 127 2.60 -26.96 -10.13
N ILE A 128 3.78 -26.84 -10.74
CA ILE A 128 4.53 -27.97 -11.31
C ILE A 128 4.93 -28.95 -10.20
N ASN A 129 5.43 -28.43 -9.08
CA ASN A 129 5.87 -29.24 -7.94
C ASN A 129 4.73 -30.00 -7.25
N SER A 130 3.49 -29.48 -7.30
CA SER A 130 2.32 -30.23 -6.81
C SER A 130 1.88 -31.37 -7.73
N THR A 131 2.25 -31.32 -9.01
CA THR A 131 1.84 -32.30 -10.03
C THR A 131 2.83 -33.46 -10.16
N VAL A 132 4.12 -33.18 -9.98
CA VAL A 132 5.19 -34.19 -10.05
C VAL A 132 5.53 -34.66 -8.64
N LYS A 133 5.01 -35.85 -8.25
CA LYS A 133 5.37 -36.50 -6.98
C LYS A 133 6.89 -36.74 -6.93
N GLY A 134 7.60 -35.96 -6.11
CA GLY A 134 9.04 -36.13 -5.87
C GLY A 134 9.93 -34.92 -6.20
N VAL A 135 9.38 -33.78 -6.64
CA VAL A 135 10.20 -32.58 -6.85
C VAL A 135 10.61 -31.94 -5.51
N ASN A 136 11.90 -31.61 -5.42
CA ASN A 136 12.61 -31.13 -4.24
C ASN A 136 11.88 -30.00 -3.50
N ASN A 137 11.38 -30.26 -2.28
CA ASN A 137 10.91 -29.25 -1.33
C ASN A 137 11.90 -28.08 -1.16
N LYS A 138 13.20 -28.35 -1.38
CA LYS A 138 14.28 -27.36 -1.41
C LYS A 138 14.08 -26.25 -2.46
N SER A 139 13.68 -26.59 -3.69
CA SER A 139 13.46 -25.60 -4.77
C SER A 139 12.25 -24.71 -4.48
N ARG A 140 11.19 -25.25 -3.87
CA ARG A 140 10.04 -24.45 -3.42
C ARG A 140 10.41 -23.49 -2.30
N ALA A 141 11.17 -23.96 -1.31
CA ALA A 141 11.64 -23.13 -0.21
C ALA A 141 12.57 -22.01 -0.70
N GLU A 142 13.46 -22.32 -1.65
CA GLU A 142 14.34 -21.33 -2.29
C GLU A 142 13.55 -20.29 -3.09
N ALA A 143 12.59 -20.72 -3.92
CA ALA A 143 11.73 -19.80 -4.67
C ALA A 143 10.92 -18.88 -3.73
N GLY A 144 10.45 -19.41 -2.59
CA GLY A 144 9.77 -18.62 -1.57
C GLY A 144 10.67 -17.57 -0.94
N LYS A 145 11.93 -17.91 -0.64
CA LYS A 145 12.93 -16.95 -0.13
C LYS A 145 13.25 -15.86 -1.15
N LEU A 146 13.50 -16.23 -2.40
CA LEU A 146 13.80 -15.26 -3.47
C LEU A 146 12.64 -14.28 -3.69
N LEU A 147 11.40 -14.79 -3.66
CA LEU A 147 10.22 -13.93 -3.74
C LEU A 147 10.15 -12.97 -2.54
N GLN A 148 10.37 -13.47 -1.32
CA GLN A 148 10.35 -12.65 -0.12
C GLN A 148 11.41 -11.55 -0.16
N GLU A 149 12.65 -11.90 -0.48
CA GLU A 149 13.76 -10.93 -0.61
C GLU A 149 13.46 -9.86 -1.66
N ALA A 150 12.81 -10.24 -2.78
CA ALA A 150 12.41 -9.29 -3.80
C ALA A 150 11.30 -8.33 -3.31
N LEU A 151 10.29 -8.84 -2.59
CA LEU A 151 9.24 -8.00 -2.01
C LEU A 151 9.83 -7.04 -0.97
N ASP A 152 10.70 -7.53 -0.09
CA ASP A 152 11.38 -6.73 0.92
C ASP A 152 12.23 -5.63 0.26
N ASN A 153 12.95 -5.95 -0.82
CA ASN A 153 13.76 -4.97 -1.55
C ASN A 153 12.90 -3.88 -2.20
N ILE A 154 11.76 -4.24 -2.80
CA ILE A 154 10.82 -3.28 -3.40
C ILE A 154 10.23 -2.39 -2.32
N GLU A 155 9.76 -2.97 -1.21
CA GLU A 155 9.17 -2.23 -0.10
C GLU A 155 10.18 -1.25 0.53
N GLN A 156 11.41 -1.69 0.80
CA GLN A 156 12.46 -0.84 1.35
C GLN A 156 12.85 0.30 0.40
N ARG A 157 12.87 0.05 -0.92
CA ARG A 157 13.14 1.11 -1.90
C ARG A 157 12.03 2.16 -1.91
N LEU A 158 10.78 1.74 -1.80
CA LEU A 158 9.65 2.65 -1.68
C LEU A 158 9.74 3.47 -0.39
N ASP A 159 10.08 2.84 0.73
CA ASP A 159 10.25 3.54 2.02
C ASP A 159 11.32 4.64 1.94
N ASN A 160 12.47 4.32 1.35
CA ASN A 160 13.53 5.31 1.15
C ASN A 160 13.09 6.49 0.27
N LEU A 161 12.32 6.23 -0.79
CA LEU A 161 11.81 7.29 -1.67
C LEU A 161 10.78 8.18 -0.97
N LEU A 162 9.88 7.57 -0.18
CA LEU A 162 8.90 8.30 0.62
C LEU A 162 9.57 9.14 1.72
N GLU A 163 10.60 8.60 2.38
CA GLU A 163 11.39 9.36 3.36
C GLU A 163 12.10 10.55 2.72
N GLN A 164 12.74 10.36 1.56
CA GLN A 164 13.42 11.44 0.84
C GLN A 164 12.43 12.56 0.46
N MET A 165 11.25 12.19 -0.02
CA MET A 165 10.16 13.12 -0.29
C MET A 165 9.77 13.92 0.96
N GLN A 166 9.55 13.24 2.09
CA GLN A 166 9.18 13.90 3.34
C GLN A 166 10.25 14.89 3.81
N ARG A 167 11.53 14.51 3.72
CA ARG A 167 12.66 15.38 4.07
C ARG A 167 12.72 16.60 3.17
N GLN A 168 12.54 16.42 1.85
CA GLN A 168 12.52 17.52 0.90
C GLN A 168 11.41 18.52 1.21
N LYS A 169 10.18 18.03 1.46
CA LYS A 169 9.04 18.90 1.79
C LYS A 169 9.25 19.69 3.07
N LEU A 170 9.82 19.05 4.09
CA LEU A 170 10.14 19.74 5.34
C LEU A 170 11.21 20.82 5.12
N GLN A 171 12.19 20.56 4.26
CA GLN A 171 13.21 21.53 3.90
C GLN A 171 12.61 22.71 3.12
N ASP A 172 11.73 22.46 2.15
CA ASP A 172 11.05 23.51 1.38
C ASP A 172 10.21 24.42 2.31
N LEU A 173 9.49 23.84 3.28
CA LEU A 173 8.74 24.60 4.28
C LEU A 173 9.65 25.47 5.15
N ARG A 174 10.81 24.96 5.55
CA ARG A 174 11.80 25.74 6.32
C ARG A 174 12.37 26.90 5.52
N ILE A 175 12.66 26.68 4.24
CA ILE A 175 13.13 27.74 3.32
C ILE A 175 12.05 28.81 3.19
N MET A 176 10.80 28.42 2.94
CA MET A 176 9.68 29.35 2.80
C MET A 176 9.45 30.16 4.08
N LYS A 177 9.49 29.52 5.25
CA LYS A 177 9.42 30.22 6.54
C LYS A 177 10.51 31.30 6.66
N ASN A 178 11.76 30.92 6.42
CA ASN A 178 12.89 31.84 6.53
C ASN A 178 12.80 33.00 5.53
N TYR A 179 12.30 32.74 4.31
CA TYR A 179 12.07 33.78 3.30
C TYR A 179 11.00 34.78 3.74
N ILE A 180 9.89 34.33 4.33
CA ILE A 180 8.85 35.22 4.86
C ILE A 180 9.40 36.04 6.04
N ASP A 181 10.12 35.39 6.95
CA ASP A 181 10.71 36.06 8.13
C ASP A 181 11.71 37.15 7.70
N SER A 182 12.48 36.93 6.63
CA SER A 182 13.48 37.90 6.15
C SER A 182 12.88 39.14 5.46
N HIS A 183 11.61 39.11 5.06
CA HIS A 183 10.90 40.25 4.45
C HIS A 183 10.00 40.99 5.44
N ASN A 184 9.93 40.53 6.70
CA ASN A 184 9.22 41.18 7.80
C ASN A 184 10.16 41.99 8.73
N SER A 185 11.45 42.11 8.39
CA SER A 185 12.43 43.01 9.03
C SER A 185 12.74 44.19 8.13
#